data_AF-A0A0B4D3U6-F1
#
_entry.id   AF-A0A0B4D3U6-F1
#
_cell.length_a   1.000
_cell.length_b   1.000
_cell.length_c   1.000
_cell.angle_alpha   90.00
_cell.angle_beta   90.00
_cell.angle_gamma   90.00
#
_symmetry.space_group_name_H-M   'P 1'
#
loop_
_entity.id
_entity.type
_entity.pdbx_description
1 polymer ?
#
loop_
_entity_poly.entity_id
_entity_poly.type
_entity_poly.pdbx_seq_one_letter_code
_entity_poly.pdbx_strand_id
1 'polypeptide(L)' 'MTPLSFTVEASERVILIFDSHANWTGFAVSNKKNGYNTFDLQNHWSTYWVPNNQGNFNIFTPYGKWIGLVIK' A
#
# COMPACT_ATOMS: atom_id res chain seq x y z
N MET A 1 -7.18 9.94 14.85
CA MET A 1 -6.98 10.04 13.39
C MET A 1 -7.98 9.12 12.73
N THR A 2 -8.70 9.60 11.72
CA THR A 2 -9.56 8.75 10.89
C THR A 2 -8.70 8.14 9.79
N PRO A 3 -8.70 6.81 9.60
CA PRO A 3 -7.94 6.19 8.52
C PRO A 3 -8.51 6.63 7.16
N LEU A 4 -7.64 7.04 6.23
CA LEU A 4 -8.02 7.42 4.87
C LEU A 4 -8.43 6.21 4.00
N SER A 5 -7.87 5.05 4.31
CA SER A 5 -8.04 3.80 3.58
C SER A 5 -7.82 2.61 4.52
N PHE A 6 -8.25 1.42 4.09
CA PHE A 6 -7.88 0.16 4.73
C PHE A 6 -7.42 -0.86 3.69
N THR A 7 -6.73 -1.90 4.17
CA THR A 7 -6.12 -2.91 3.31
C THR A 7 -6.57 -4.31 3.68
N VAL A 8 -6.70 -5.20 2.69
CA VAL A 8 -7.05 -6.61 2.88
C VAL A 8 -5.97 -7.47 2.23
N GLU A 9 -5.37 -8.39 2.98
CA GLU A 9 -4.44 -9.37 2.42
C GLU A 9 -5.22 -10.43 1.62
N ALA A 10 -5.12 -10.38 0.29
CA ALA A 10 -5.82 -11.32 -0.59
C ALA A 10 -5.00 -12.59 -0.87
N SER A 11 -3.67 -12.49 -0.80
CA SER A 11 -2.73 -13.62 -0.86
C SER A 11 -1.38 -13.23 -0.27
N GLU A 12 -0.45 -14.18 -0.18
CA GLU A 12 0.94 -13.91 0.24
C GLU A 12 1.67 -12.82 -0.56
N ARG A 13 1.17 -12.49 -1.76
CA ARG A 13 1.82 -11.52 -2.67
C ARG A 13 0.96 -10.32 -3.02
N VAL A 14 -0.31 -10.32 -2.67
CA VAL A 14 -1.28 -9.31 -3.12
C VAL A 14 -2.10 -8.80 -1.96
N ILE A 15 -2.16 -7.47 -1.84
CA ILE A 15 -2.98 -6.74 -0.88
C ILE A 15 -3.96 -5.86 -1.67
N LEU A 16 -5.23 -5.85 -1.29
CA LEU A 16 -6.24 -4.95 -1.86
C LEU A 16 -6.33 -3.68 -1.01
N ILE A 17 -6.52 -2.53 -1.66
CA ILE A 17 -6.60 -1.21 -1.03
C ILE A 17 -8.01 -0.65 -1.24
N PHE A 18 -8.66 -0.27 -0.16
CA PHE A 18 -10.01 0.27 -0.15
C PHE A 18 -10.04 1.66 0.47
N ASP A 19 -10.92 2.53 -0.03
CA ASP A 19 -11.20 3.80 0.66
C ASP A 19 -12.03 3.59 1.94
N SER A 20 -12.32 4.67 2.66
CA SER A 20 -13.14 4.64 3.88
C SER A 20 -14.60 4.19 3.66
N HIS A 21 -15.07 4.14 2.42
CA HIS A 21 -16.41 3.70 2.03
C HIS A 21 -16.42 2.26 1.48
N ALA A 22 -15.31 1.54 1.60
CA ALA A 22 -15.12 0.19 1.08
C ALA A 22 -15.18 0.08 -0.46
N ASN A 23 -14.92 1.16 -1.19
CA ASN A 23 -14.66 1.07 -2.63
C ASN A 23 -13.24 0.56 -2.86
N TRP A 24 -13.09 -0.41 -3.76
CA TRP A 24 -11.76 -0.85 -4.19
C TRP A 24 -11.09 0.28 -4.99
N THR A 25 -9.88 0.67 -4.60
CA THR A 25 -9.17 1.81 -5.22
C THR A 25 -7.82 1.45 -5.79
N GLY A 26 -7.27 0.29 -5.42
CA GLY A 26 -5.98 -0.16 -5.90
C GLY A 26 -5.53 -1.46 -5.26
N PHE A 27 -4.33 -1.87 -5.59
CA PHE A 27 -3.74 -3.10 -5.06
C PHE A 27 -2.23 -2.95 -4.89
N ALA A 28 -1.68 -3.65 -3.91
CA ALA A 28 -0.25 -3.74 -3.65
C ALA A 28 0.25 -5.13 -4.05
N VAL A 29 1.38 -5.19 -4.75
CA VAL A 29 2.05 -6.43 -5.15
C VAL A 29 3.43 -6.48 -4.51
N SER A 30 3.76 -7.61 -3.89
CA SER A 30 5.07 -7.81 -3.24
C SER A 30 6.21 -7.58 -4.24
N ASN A 31 7.20 -6.80 -3.83
CA ASN A 31 8.43 -6.59 -4.60
C ASN A 31 9.49 -7.67 -4.33
N LYS A 32 9.16 -8.71 -3.55
CA LYS A 32 10.07 -9.81 -3.11
C LYS A 32 11.29 -9.33 -2.29
N LYS A 33 11.26 -8.10 -1.77
CA LYS A 33 12.26 -7.48 -0.90
C LYS A 33 11.60 -6.90 0.36
N ASN A 34 10.62 -7.62 0.91
CA ASN A 34 9.84 -7.24 2.09
C ASN A 34 9.00 -5.96 1.94
N GLY A 35 8.82 -5.43 0.72
CA GLY A 35 7.97 -4.27 0.45
C GLY A 35 6.93 -4.57 -0.63
N TYR A 36 6.20 -3.54 -1.03
CA TYR A 36 5.14 -3.63 -2.04
C TYR A 36 5.22 -2.47 -3.03
N ASN A 37 4.85 -2.72 -4.27
CA ASN A 37 4.51 -1.67 -5.24
C ASN A 37 2.99 -1.56 -5.30
N THR A 38 2.43 -0.36 -5.27
CA THR A 38 0.99 -0.16 -5.39
C THR A 38 0.59 0.32 -6.76
N PHE A 39 -0.59 -0.09 -7.19
CA PHE A 39 -1.16 0.25 -8.47
C PHE A 39 -2.60 0.71 -8.28
N ASP A 40 -3.04 1.64 -9.12
CA ASP A 40 -4.48 1.93 -9.27
C ASP A 40 -5.19 0.79 -10.03
N LEU A 41 -6.51 0.89 -10.19
CA LEU A 41 -7.30 -0.11 -10.92
C LEU A 41 -7.02 -0.14 -12.43
N GLN A 42 -6.30 0.85 -12.95
CA GLN A 42 -5.85 0.93 -14.35
C GLN A 42 -4.42 0.39 -14.52
N ASN A 43 -3.83 -0.18 -13.46
CA ASN A 43 -2.48 -0.71 -13.40
C ASN A 43 -1.37 0.35 -13.50
N HIS A 44 -1.65 1.63 -13.23
CA HIS A 44 -0.60 2.63 -13.11
C HIS A 44 0.09 2.50 -11.75
N TRP A 45 1.42 2.47 -11.76
CA TRP A 45 2.21 2.46 -10.54
C TRP A 45 2.07 3.79 -9.79
N SER A 46 1.56 3.74 -8.56
CA SER A 46 1.16 4.93 -7.79
C SER A 46 2.07 5.24 -6.62
N THR A 47 2.50 4.22 -5.86
CA THR A 47 3.38 4.37 -4.68
C THR A 47 4.19 3.08 -4.46
N TYR A 48 5.11 3.11 -3.50
CA TYR A 48 5.74 1.90 -2.98
C TYR A 48 5.83 1.94 -1.45
N TRP A 49 5.79 0.76 -0.84
CA TRP A 49 5.78 0.54 0.59
C TRP A 49 7.11 -0.07 1.03
N VAL A 50 7.72 0.55 2.05
CA VAL A 50 8.98 0.10 2.65
C VAL A 50 8.72 -0.29 4.10
N PRO A 51 9.08 -1.51 4.52
CA PRO A 51 8.89 -1.93 5.91
C PRO A 51 9.71 -1.04 6.85
N ASN A 52 9.17 -0.77 8.03
CA ASN A 52 9.87 -0.08 9.10
C ASN A 52 10.10 -1.00 10.31
N ASN A 53 10.87 -0.53 11.29
CA ASN A 53 11.28 -1.31 12.46
C ASN A 53 10.14 -1.58 13.47
N GLN A 54 8.89 -1.26 13.13
CA GLN A 54 7.71 -1.45 13.98
C GLN A 54 6.70 -2.44 13.39
N GLY A 55 7.07 -3.18 12.34
CA GLY A 55 6.15 -4.10 11.65
C GLY A 55 5.15 -3.40 10.72
N ASN A 56 5.31 -2.09 10.52
CA ASN A 56 4.48 -1.24 9.66
C ASN A 56 5.21 -0.92 8.35
N PHE A 57 4.55 -0.19 7.45
CA PHE A 57 5.14 0.27 6.19
C PHE A 57 5.10 1.78 6.06
N ASN A 58 6.19 2.37 5.57
CA ASN A 58 6.23 3.75 5.09
C ASN A 58 5.83 3.78 3.61
N ILE A 59 5.02 4.75 3.22
CA ILE A 59 4.53 4.92 1.85
C ILE A 59 5.31 6.05 1.18
N PHE A 60 5.83 5.79 0.00
CA PHE A 60 6.58 6.74 -0.81
C PHE A 60 5.98 6.88 -2.21
N THR A 61 6.03 8.09 -2.77
CA THR A 61 5.76 8.31 -4.19
C THR A 61 6.84 7.66 -5.06
N PRO A 62 6.61 7.47 -6.38
CA PRO A 62 7.62 6.96 -7.31
C PRO A 62 8.95 7.74 -7.31
N TYR A 63 8.93 9.00 -6.86
CA TYR A 63 10.09 9.88 -6.76
C TYR A 63 10.75 9.90 -5.37
N GLY A 64 10.33 9.02 -4.46
CA GLY A 64 10.92 8.88 -3.13
C GLY A 64 10.44 9.90 -2.09
N LYS A 65 9.36 10.63 -2.37
CA LYS A 65 8.74 11.51 -1.36
C LYS A 65 7.88 10.68 -0.41
N TRP A 66 8.13 10.79 0.90
CA TRP A 66 7.27 10.18 1.92
C TRP A 66 5.90 10.86 1.97
N ILE A 67 4.83 10.06 2.04
CA ILE A 67 3.45 10.56 2.07
C ILE A 67 2.56 9.94 3.15
N GLY A 68 3.06 8.95 3.90
CA GLY A 68 2.29 8.35 4.98
C GLY A 68 2.79 6.98 5.43
N LEU A 69 1.92 6.25 6.13
CA LEU A 69 2.20 4.91 6.63
C LEU A 69 0.98 3.99 6.48
N VAL A 70 1.25 2.68 6.34
CA VAL A 70 0.28 1.61 6.56
C VAL A 70 0.58 0.99 7.92
N ILE A 71 -0.42 0.92 8.79
CA ILE A 71 -0.35 0.22 10.07
C ILE A 71 -0.89 -1.19 9.84
N LYS A 72 -0.10 -2.20 10.21
CA LYS A 72 -0.48 -3.61 10.12
C LYS A 72 -0.81 -4.18 11.49
#